data_AF-A0A6E8W1K2-F1
#
_entry.id   AF-A0A6E8W1K2-F1
#
_cell.length_a   1.000
_cell.length_b   1.000
_cell.length_c   1.000
_cell.angle_alpha   90.00
_cell.angle_beta   90.00
_cell.angle_gamma   90.00
#
_symmetry.space_group_name_H-M   'P 1'
#
loop_
_entity.id
_entity.type
_entity.pdbx_description
1 polymer ?
#
loop_
_entity_poly.entity_id
_entity_poly.type
_entity_poly.pdbx_seq_one_letter_code
_entity_poly.pdbx_strand_id
1 'polypeptide(L)'
;MESKLQPPLKYFLRDEVVIHNEETSAWVIVHGTVIDITSLFAAAERKTSLQKKTLQWLLALAGQDLSSFFHNNELTPIERTNRNGERVPIFVPCLERNPATQLYWYRDPALVIGRITFHPCPVKIINTLTFHETEMIVCYEDTIGDVREKYLRYNDNACRYEWRKDLSMGSETGLLRMDKTLTENGYQVNLRSPIPVIWIFYILPPGTID
;
A
#
# COMPACT_ATOMS: atom_id res chain seq x y z
N MET A 1 20.67 -23.06 7.90
CA MET A 1 20.72 -21.58 7.88
C MET A 1 19.59 -21.12 6.98
N GLU A 2 18.39 -21.01 7.54
CA GLU A 2 17.26 -20.42 6.81
C GLU A 2 17.49 -18.91 6.76
N SER A 3 17.88 -18.42 5.58
CA SER A 3 17.75 -17.01 5.27
C SER A 3 16.28 -16.66 5.44
N LYS A 4 15.93 -15.99 6.55
CA LYS A 4 14.65 -15.28 6.66
C LYS A 4 14.62 -14.26 5.53
N LEU A 5 14.09 -14.66 4.37
CA LEU A 5 13.77 -13.72 3.30
C LEU A 5 12.87 -12.67 3.94
N GLN A 6 13.30 -11.41 3.89
CA GLN A 6 12.43 -10.30 4.24
C GLN A 6 11.16 -10.46 3.39
N PRO A 7 9.97 -10.27 3.98
CA PRO A 7 8.74 -10.34 3.21
C PRO A 7 8.85 -9.35 2.03
N PRO A 8 8.31 -9.70 0.86
CA PRO A 8 8.39 -8.86 -0.32
C PRO A 8 7.84 -7.46 -0.01
N LEU A 9 8.53 -6.44 -0.50
CA LEU A 9 8.15 -5.05 -0.32
C LEU A 9 6.78 -4.80 -0.96
N LYS A 10 5.81 -4.35 -0.17
CA LYS A 10 4.46 -4.05 -0.67
C LYS A 10 4.38 -2.65 -1.27
N TYR A 11 3.54 -2.51 -2.29
CA TYR A 11 3.27 -1.25 -2.97
C TYR A 11 1.80 -0.85 -2.85
N PHE A 12 1.59 0.44 -2.62
CA PHE A 12 0.28 1.02 -2.36
C PHE A 12 -0.03 2.14 -3.34
N LEU A 13 -1.30 2.25 -3.70
CA LEU A 13 -1.85 3.47 -4.27
C LEU A 13 -2.03 4.51 -3.17
N ARG A 14 -2.04 5.80 -3.54
CA ARG A 14 -2.31 6.88 -2.58
C ARG A 14 -3.68 6.72 -1.93
N ASP A 15 -4.69 6.35 -2.70
CA ASP A 15 -6.05 6.17 -2.19
C ASP A 15 -6.16 5.00 -1.20
N GLU A 16 -5.29 4.00 -1.31
CA GLU A 16 -5.18 2.91 -0.33
C GLU A 16 -4.61 3.40 1.01
N VAL A 17 -3.87 4.51 1.04
CA VAL A 17 -3.38 5.13 2.27
C VAL A 17 -4.39 6.11 2.86
N VAL A 18 -5.13 6.85 2.01
CA VAL A 18 -6.10 7.89 2.41
C VAL A 18 -7.16 7.37 3.38
N ILE A 19 -7.58 6.11 3.22
CA ILE A 19 -8.60 5.49 4.08
C ILE A 19 -8.09 5.14 5.50
N HIS A 20 -6.78 5.17 5.72
CA HIS A 20 -6.16 4.93 7.03
C HIS A 20 -5.88 6.26 7.73
N ASN A 21 -6.94 6.90 8.21
CA ASN A 21 -6.93 8.24 8.78
C ASN A 21 -7.56 8.33 10.19
N GLU A 22 -7.69 7.21 10.91
CA GLU A 22 -8.28 7.13 12.25
C GLU A 22 -7.29 6.58 13.29
N GLU A 23 -7.52 6.80 14.59
CA GLU A 23 -6.59 6.34 15.64
C GLU A 23 -6.37 4.81 15.66
N THR A 24 -7.35 4.05 15.21
CA THR A 24 -7.32 2.58 15.10
C THR A 24 -6.63 2.10 13.82
N SER A 25 -6.45 3.01 12.85
CA SER A 25 -5.81 2.73 11.57
C SER A 25 -5.33 4.04 10.94
N ALA A 26 -4.09 4.44 11.25
CA ALA A 26 -3.51 5.72 10.83
C ALA A 26 -2.19 5.49 10.10
N TRP A 27 -2.16 5.80 8.80
CA TRP A 27 -0.98 5.70 7.96
C TRP A 27 -0.57 7.06 7.41
N VAL A 28 0.70 7.24 7.09
CA VAL A 28 1.22 8.47 6.47
C VAL A 28 2.26 8.13 5.41
N ILE A 29 2.49 9.05 4.49
CA ILE A 29 3.53 8.93 3.46
C ILE A 29 4.67 9.89 3.77
N VAL A 30 5.92 9.42 3.71
CA VAL A 30 7.11 10.27 3.74
C VAL A 30 8.07 9.82 2.65
N HIS A 31 8.32 10.69 1.67
CA HIS A 31 9.15 10.44 0.49
C HIS A 31 8.79 9.12 -0.23
N GLY A 32 7.49 8.85 -0.35
CA GLY A 32 6.96 7.63 -0.95
C GLY A 32 7.07 6.38 -0.10
N THR A 33 7.55 6.46 1.14
CA THR A 33 7.47 5.37 2.14
C THR A 33 6.14 5.45 2.85
N VAL A 34 5.44 4.33 2.98
CA VAL A 34 4.19 4.23 3.74
C VAL A 34 4.51 3.73 5.14
N ILE A 35 4.13 4.52 6.13
CA ILE A 35 4.44 4.30 7.55
C ILE A 35 3.13 4.16 8.32
N ASP A 36 2.97 3.04 9.02
CA ASP A 36 1.86 2.81 9.93
C ASP A 36 2.17 3.44 11.30
N ILE A 37 1.47 4.53 11.61
CA ILE A 37 1.64 5.28 12.86
C ILE A 37 0.57 4.93 13.91
N THR A 38 -0.27 3.92 13.65
CA THR A 38 -1.36 3.50 14.56
C THR A 38 -0.86 3.24 15.97
N SER A 39 0.30 2.60 16.10
CA SER A 39 0.91 2.27 17.39
C SER A 39 1.25 3.48 18.26
N LEU A 40 1.45 4.67 17.67
CA LEU A 40 1.73 5.90 18.42
C LEU A 40 0.52 6.35 19.24
N PHE A 41 -0.70 5.98 18.84
CA PHE A 41 -1.93 6.38 19.53
C PHE A 41 -2.27 5.47 20.71
N ALA A 42 -1.63 4.30 20.83
CA ALA A 42 -1.82 3.39 21.95
C ALA A 42 -1.51 4.05 23.31
N ALA A 43 -2.23 3.63 24.36
CA ALA A 43 -2.06 4.13 25.73
C ALA A 43 -2.11 5.67 25.87
N ALA A 44 -3.02 6.32 25.14
CA ALA A 44 -3.19 7.78 25.13
C ALA A 44 -3.31 8.40 26.54
N GLU A 45 -3.89 7.69 27.50
CA GLU A 45 -4.03 8.17 28.89
C GLU A 45 -2.71 8.41 29.63
N ARG A 46 -1.64 7.69 29.25
CA ARG A 46 -0.32 7.83 29.88
C ARG A 46 0.49 8.98 29.29
N LYS A 47 -0.04 9.66 28.27
CA LYS A 47 0.67 10.70 27.52
C LYS A 47 0.49 12.07 28.17
N THR A 48 1.56 12.85 28.16
CA THR A 48 1.53 14.23 28.65
C THR A 48 0.58 15.10 27.81
N SER A 49 0.12 16.22 28.35
CA SER A 49 -0.72 17.18 27.62
C SER A 49 -0.08 17.65 26.31
N LEU A 50 1.26 17.80 26.30
CA LEU A 50 2.01 18.17 25.09
C LEU A 50 1.98 17.05 24.05
N GLN A 51 2.26 15.81 24.46
CA GLN A 51 2.20 14.63 23.57
C GLN A 51 0.81 14.40 22.98
N LYS A 52 -0.25 14.64 23.77
CA LYS A 52 -1.63 14.54 23.26
C LYS A 52 -1.86 15.52 22.12
N LYS A 53 -1.36 16.77 22.23
CA LYS A 53 -1.49 17.79 21.18
C LYS A 53 -0.67 17.47 19.92
N THR A 54 0.56 17.01 20.08
CA THR A 54 1.42 16.65 18.94
C THR A 54 0.88 15.43 18.20
N LEU A 55 0.39 14.41 18.92
CA LEU A 55 -0.28 13.27 18.30
C LEU A 55 -1.60 13.64 17.63
N GLN A 56 -2.40 14.50 18.24
CA GLN A 56 -3.62 15.00 17.60
C GLN A 56 -3.30 15.72 16.28
N TRP A 57 -2.21 16.50 16.22
CA TRP A 57 -1.77 17.12 14.98
C TRP A 57 -1.31 16.07 13.96
N LEU A 58 -0.54 15.06 14.37
CA LEU A 58 -0.14 13.97 13.48
C LEU A 58 -1.34 13.20 12.93
N LEU A 59 -2.32 12.89 13.77
CA LEU A 59 -3.57 12.22 13.39
C LEU A 59 -4.38 13.04 12.39
N ALA A 60 -4.45 14.36 12.57
CA ALA A 60 -5.15 15.25 11.64
C ALA A 60 -4.54 15.24 10.22
N LEU A 61 -3.32 14.73 10.07
CA LEU A 61 -2.63 14.53 8.80
C LEU A 61 -2.49 13.05 8.42
N ALA A 62 -3.15 12.14 9.13
CA ALA A 62 -3.20 10.74 8.74
C ALA A 62 -3.93 10.60 7.38
N GLY A 63 -3.50 9.62 6.59
CA GLY A 63 -3.90 9.44 5.19
C GLY A 63 -3.21 10.40 4.20
N GLN A 64 -2.28 11.26 4.64
CA GLN A 64 -1.64 12.27 3.78
C GLN A 64 -0.14 12.04 3.55
N ASP A 65 0.41 12.81 2.60
CA ASP A 65 1.84 12.88 2.33
C ASP A 65 2.49 14.01 3.13
N LEU A 66 3.36 13.63 4.06
CA LEU A 66 4.07 14.50 4.99
C LEU A 66 5.47 14.86 4.51
N SER A 67 5.83 14.50 3.27
CA SER A 67 7.16 14.79 2.69
C SER A 67 7.57 16.25 2.80
N SER A 68 6.63 17.18 2.71
CA SER A 68 6.90 18.62 2.79
C SER A 68 7.49 19.08 4.14
N PHE A 69 7.41 18.25 5.19
CA PHE A 69 8.00 18.53 6.50
C PHE A 69 9.45 18.03 6.63
N PHE A 70 10.00 17.42 5.59
CA PHE A 70 11.35 16.86 5.55
C PHE A 70 12.15 17.46 4.39
N HIS A 71 13.48 17.53 4.54
CA HIS A 71 14.35 17.97 3.46
C HIS A 71 14.40 16.95 2.32
N ASN A 72 14.35 17.42 1.07
CA ASN A 72 14.45 16.55 -0.12
C ASN A 72 15.70 15.65 -0.02
N ASN A 73 15.50 14.34 -0.22
CA ASN A 73 16.52 13.27 -0.17
C ASN A 73 16.99 12.81 1.21
N GLU A 74 16.49 13.37 2.31
CA GLU A 74 16.83 12.93 3.65
C GLU A 74 15.61 12.81 4.56
N LEU A 75 15.60 11.83 5.46
CA LEU A 75 14.64 11.78 6.57
C LEU A 75 15.08 12.76 7.68
N THR A 76 15.32 14.02 7.31
CA THR A 76 15.74 15.09 8.23
C THR A 76 14.59 16.10 8.29
N PRO A 77 13.92 16.27 9.45
CA PRO A 77 12.85 17.26 9.60
C PRO A 77 13.34 18.67 9.28
N ILE A 78 12.48 19.48 8.66
CA ILE A 78 12.76 20.90 8.44
C ILE A 78 12.63 21.62 9.79
N GLU A 79 13.64 22.43 10.12
CA GLU A 79 13.75 23.12 11.40
C GLU A 79 13.61 24.64 11.25
N ARG A 80 13.24 25.29 12.36
CA ARG A 80 13.24 26.73 12.54
C ARG A 80 13.94 27.10 13.85
N THR A 81 14.45 28.32 13.93
CA THR A 81 14.99 28.86 15.19
C THR A 81 13.86 29.46 16.02
N ASN A 82 13.72 29.03 17.28
CA ASN A 82 12.73 29.59 18.21
C ASN A 82 13.21 30.92 18.82
N ARG A 83 12.38 31.55 19.66
CA ARG A 83 12.71 32.82 20.34
C ARG A 83 13.93 32.73 21.28
N ASN A 84 14.27 31.53 21.72
CA ASN A 84 15.39 31.26 22.62
C ASN A 84 16.69 30.96 21.84
N GLY A 85 16.66 30.98 20.50
CA GLY A 85 17.81 30.66 19.67
C GLY A 85 18.01 29.17 19.40
N GLU A 86 17.08 28.31 19.83
CA GLU A 86 17.19 26.86 19.66
C GLU A 86 16.59 26.41 18.31
N ARG A 87 17.22 25.43 17.66
CA ARG A 87 16.68 24.78 16.46
C ARG A 87 15.61 23.77 16.86
N VAL A 88 14.41 23.93 16.34
CA VAL A 88 13.27 23.04 16.59
C VAL A 88 12.57 22.66 15.29
N PRO A 89 12.05 21.44 15.14
CA PRO A 89 11.26 21.06 13.96
C PRO A 89 10.06 22.00 13.76
N ILE A 90 9.80 22.36 12.50
CA ILE A 90 8.55 23.08 12.14
C ILE A 90 7.36 22.16 12.41
N PHE A 91 7.49 20.89 12.05
CA PHE A 91 6.53 19.84 12.37
C PHE A 91 6.95 19.14 13.68
N VAL A 92 6.46 19.67 14.79
CA VAL A 92 6.76 19.15 16.14
C VAL A 92 6.45 17.66 16.30
N PRO A 93 5.42 17.07 15.65
CA PRO A 93 5.20 15.63 15.73
C PRO A 93 6.35 14.75 15.24
N CYS A 94 7.35 15.29 14.54
CA CYS A 94 8.62 14.57 14.30
C CYS A 94 9.31 14.15 15.60
N LEU A 95 9.03 14.77 16.74
CA LEU A 95 9.63 14.38 18.02
C LEU A 95 8.95 13.16 18.65
N GLU A 96 7.81 12.71 18.11
CA GLU A 96 7.13 11.52 18.60
C GLU A 96 7.94 10.25 18.30
N ARG A 97 7.88 9.31 19.24
CA ARG A 97 8.64 8.06 19.18
C ARG A 97 7.71 6.87 19.22
N ASN A 98 8.06 5.82 18.48
CA ASN A 98 7.39 4.54 18.60
C ASN A 98 7.53 4.04 20.04
N PRO A 99 6.44 3.74 20.77
CA PRO A 99 6.52 3.20 22.12
C PRO A 99 7.33 1.90 22.22
N ALA A 100 7.34 1.07 21.17
CA ALA A 100 8.02 -0.23 21.17
C ALA A 100 9.54 -0.13 20.97
N THR A 101 10.00 0.71 20.04
CA THR A 101 11.42 0.80 19.66
C THR A 101 12.12 2.03 20.22
N GLN A 102 11.36 3.02 20.70
CA GLN A 102 11.81 4.35 21.09
C GLN A 102 12.49 5.16 19.97
N LEU A 103 12.44 4.69 18.73
CA LEU A 103 12.90 5.45 17.55
C LEU A 103 11.86 6.51 17.15
N TYR A 104 12.32 7.58 16.51
CA TYR A 104 11.39 8.53 15.90
C TYR A 104 10.58 7.82 14.82
N TRP A 105 9.27 8.04 14.80
CA TRP A 105 8.35 7.26 13.96
C TRP A 105 8.73 7.27 12.47
N TYR A 106 9.18 8.41 11.96
CA TYR A 106 9.56 8.58 10.55
C TYR A 106 10.90 7.92 10.18
N ARG A 107 11.66 7.44 11.17
CA ARG A 107 12.94 6.72 11.02
C ARG A 107 12.88 5.29 11.52
N ASP A 108 11.72 4.82 11.97
CA ASP A 108 11.57 3.49 12.53
C ASP A 108 11.22 2.47 11.44
N PRO A 109 12.13 1.53 11.09
CA PRO A 109 11.83 0.52 10.10
C PRO A 109 10.69 -0.43 10.51
N ALA A 110 10.42 -0.56 11.81
CA ALA A 110 9.35 -1.41 12.32
C ALA A 110 7.95 -0.87 12.01
N LEU A 111 7.83 0.42 11.69
CA LEU A 111 6.57 1.06 11.29
C LEU A 111 6.40 1.12 9.77
N VAL A 112 7.43 0.78 8.99
CA VAL A 112 7.36 0.83 7.52
C VAL A 112 6.60 -0.40 7.01
N ILE A 113 5.51 -0.15 6.30
CA ILE A 113 4.65 -1.22 5.75
C ILE A 113 4.77 -1.38 4.23
N GLY A 114 5.42 -0.42 3.54
CA GLY A 114 5.71 -0.51 2.12
C GLY A 114 5.97 0.86 1.48
N ARG A 115 5.69 0.98 0.19
CA ARG A 115 5.94 2.22 -0.58
C ARG A 115 4.76 2.59 -1.47
N ILE A 116 4.66 3.86 -1.83
CA ILE A 116 3.74 4.30 -2.87
C ILE A 116 4.29 3.85 -4.23
N THR A 117 3.39 3.32 -5.07
CA THR A 117 3.72 2.94 -6.45
C THR A 117 4.34 4.11 -7.21
N PHE A 118 5.34 3.82 -8.05
CA PHE A 118 5.84 4.84 -8.96
C PHE A 118 4.83 5.17 -10.07
N HIS A 119 3.95 4.24 -10.44
CA HIS A 119 2.99 4.42 -11.52
C HIS A 119 1.68 3.64 -11.28
N PRO A 120 0.55 4.33 -11.08
CA PRO A 120 -0.76 3.70 -11.05
C PRO A 120 -1.13 3.13 -12.42
N CYS A 121 -1.62 1.90 -12.45
CA CYS A 121 -1.91 1.15 -13.66
C CYS A 121 -3.40 0.78 -13.71
N PRO A 122 -4.20 1.33 -14.64
CA PRO A 122 -5.57 0.87 -14.82
C PRO A 122 -5.58 -0.56 -15.38
N VAL A 123 -6.49 -1.39 -14.89
CA VAL A 123 -6.75 -2.74 -15.38
C VAL A 123 -8.25 -2.98 -15.47
N LYS A 124 -8.66 -3.80 -16.43
CA LYS A 124 -10.01 -4.32 -16.54
C LYS A 124 -10.01 -5.81 -16.22
N ILE A 125 -10.84 -6.24 -15.28
CA ILE A 125 -11.02 -7.65 -14.93
C ILE A 125 -12.41 -8.07 -15.34
N ILE A 126 -12.51 -9.11 -16.17
CA ILE A 126 -13.78 -9.63 -16.69
C ILE A 126 -14.03 -11.01 -16.09
N ASN A 127 -15.08 -11.12 -15.29
CA ASN A 127 -15.56 -12.39 -14.78
C ASN A 127 -16.34 -13.12 -15.87
N THR A 128 -15.80 -14.22 -16.39
CA THR A 128 -16.44 -14.96 -17.49
C THR A 128 -17.66 -15.76 -17.06
N LEU A 129 -17.83 -16.03 -15.76
CA LEU A 129 -19.01 -16.72 -15.24
C LEU A 129 -20.23 -15.79 -15.22
N THR A 130 -20.04 -14.51 -14.88
CA THR A 130 -21.13 -13.53 -14.70
C THR A 130 -21.16 -12.45 -15.77
N PHE A 131 -20.14 -12.38 -16.62
CA PHE A 131 -19.85 -11.28 -17.56
C PHE A 131 -19.72 -9.91 -16.89
N HIS A 132 -19.48 -9.87 -15.58
CA HIS A 132 -19.25 -8.62 -14.88
C HIS A 132 -17.85 -8.09 -15.19
N GLU A 133 -17.78 -6.82 -15.58
CA GLU A 133 -16.53 -6.09 -15.80
C GLU A 133 -16.24 -5.20 -14.59
N THR A 134 -15.01 -5.27 -14.09
CA THR A 134 -14.52 -4.41 -13.03
C THR A 134 -13.30 -3.67 -13.52
N GLU A 135 -13.38 -2.34 -13.55
CA GLU A 135 -12.25 -1.46 -13.79
C GLU A 135 -11.66 -1.03 -12.46
N MET A 136 -10.36 -1.22 -12.28
CA MET A 136 -9.65 -0.80 -11.07
C MET A 136 -8.25 -0.33 -11.40
N ILE A 137 -7.65 0.41 -10.47
CA ILE A 137 -6.26 0.85 -10.57
C ILE A 137 -5.43 -0.05 -9.64
N VAL A 138 -4.26 -0.46 -10.10
CA VAL A 138 -3.28 -1.25 -9.34
C VAL A 138 -1.91 -0.59 -9.38
N CYS A 139 -0.96 -1.04 -8.58
CA CYS A 139 0.42 -0.57 -8.63
C CYS A 139 1.13 -1.20 -9.82
N TYR A 140 2.06 -0.49 -10.44
CA TYR A 140 2.91 -1.07 -11.49
C TYR A 140 3.70 -2.29 -10.99
N GLU A 141 4.09 -2.25 -9.72
CA GLU A 141 4.89 -3.28 -9.05
C GLU A 141 4.05 -4.46 -8.57
N ASP A 142 2.72 -4.38 -8.61
CA ASP A 142 1.85 -5.45 -8.14
C ASP A 142 2.05 -6.70 -9.01
N THR A 143 2.24 -7.85 -8.36
CA THR A 143 2.11 -9.15 -9.01
C THR A 143 0.63 -9.44 -9.30
N ILE A 144 0.32 -10.39 -10.19
CA ILE A 144 -1.07 -10.81 -10.38
C ILE A 144 -1.68 -11.37 -9.09
N GLY A 145 -0.85 -11.93 -8.18
CA GLY A 145 -1.26 -12.28 -6.82
C GLY A 145 -1.74 -11.09 -6.00
N ASP A 146 -1.01 -9.97 -6.04
CA ASP A 146 -1.40 -8.72 -5.37
C ASP A 146 -2.64 -8.10 -6.02
N VAL A 147 -2.73 -8.12 -7.36
CA VAL A 147 -3.92 -7.68 -8.10
C VAL A 147 -5.15 -8.49 -7.66
N ARG A 148 -5.03 -9.82 -7.55
CA ARG A 148 -6.12 -10.69 -7.04
C ARG A 148 -6.52 -10.30 -5.62
N GLU A 149 -5.54 -10.07 -4.74
CA GLU A 149 -5.81 -9.67 -3.36
C GLU A 149 -6.60 -8.35 -3.32
N LYS A 150 -6.19 -7.36 -4.12
CA LYS A 150 -6.91 -6.09 -4.23
C LYS A 150 -8.31 -6.26 -4.81
N TYR A 151 -8.50 -7.21 -5.72
CA TYR A 151 -9.78 -7.51 -6.36
C TYR A 151 -10.78 -8.23 -5.43
N LEU A 152 -10.33 -8.82 -4.30
CA LEU A 152 -11.23 -9.45 -3.33
C LEU A 152 -12.34 -8.51 -2.84
N ARG A 153 -12.09 -7.19 -2.80
CA ARG A 153 -13.11 -6.17 -2.45
C ARG A 153 -14.34 -6.17 -3.36
N TYR A 154 -14.23 -6.73 -4.57
CA TYR A 154 -15.32 -6.87 -5.55
C TYR A 154 -15.84 -8.31 -5.62
N ASN A 155 -15.01 -9.29 -5.27
CA ASN A 155 -15.38 -10.71 -5.31
C ASN A 155 -14.55 -11.52 -4.30
N ASP A 156 -15.14 -11.82 -3.15
CA ASP A 156 -14.52 -12.59 -2.06
C ASP A 156 -14.04 -13.99 -2.49
N ASN A 157 -14.58 -14.51 -3.60
CA ASN A 157 -14.21 -15.81 -4.15
C ASN A 157 -13.12 -15.72 -5.22
N ALA A 158 -12.44 -14.59 -5.41
CA ALA A 158 -11.42 -14.40 -6.46
C ALA A 158 -10.30 -15.46 -6.45
N CYS A 159 -10.02 -16.07 -5.30
CA CYS A 159 -9.08 -17.18 -5.14
C CYS A 159 -9.53 -18.50 -5.80
N ARG A 160 -10.82 -18.61 -6.16
CA ARG A 160 -11.42 -19.77 -6.86
C ARG A 160 -11.43 -19.59 -8.37
N TYR A 161 -10.77 -18.56 -8.90
CA TYR A 161 -10.71 -18.31 -10.32
C TYR A 161 -9.29 -18.54 -10.85
N GLU A 162 -9.21 -19.02 -12.08
CA GLU A 162 -8.01 -19.00 -12.91
C GLU A 162 -7.92 -17.64 -13.62
N TRP A 163 -6.74 -17.01 -13.56
CA TRP A 163 -6.50 -15.67 -14.10
C TRP A 163 -5.76 -15.78 -15.43
N ARG A 164 -6.30 -15.16 -16.49
CA ARG A 164 -5.82 -15.31 -17.87
C ARG A 164 -5.73 -13.98 -18.59
N LYS A 165 -4.87 -13.92 -19.62
CA LYS A 165 -4.69 -12.74 -20.49
C LYS A 165 -5.63 -12.70 -21.69
N ASP A 166 -6.20 -13.85 -22.02
CA ASP A 166 -7.06 -14.05 -23.18
C ASP A 166 -8.08 -15.17 -22.89
N LEU A 167 -8.97 -15.39 -23.85
CA LEU A 167 -10.04 -16.38 -23.79
C LEU A 167 -9.60 -17.81 -24.18
N SER A 168 -8.31 -18.06 -24.44
CA SER A 168 -7.84 -19.37 -24.91
C SER A 168 -7.84 -20.42 -23.78
N MET A 169 -8.99 -21.03 -23.51
CA MET A 169 -9.12 -22.04 -22.45
C MET A 169 -8.28 -23.28 -22.74
N GLY A 170 -7.62 -23.82 -21.71
CA GLY A 170 -6.82 -25.05 -21.80
C GLY A 170 -5.40 -24.90 -22.37
N SER A 171 -5.03 -23.70 -22.87
CA SER A 171 -3.63 -23.42 -23.23
C SER A 171 -2.85 -22.87 -22.05
N GLU A 172 -1.63 -23.34 -21.80
CA GLU A 172 -0.77 -22.71 -20.78
C GLU A 172 -0.36 -21.28 -21.18
N THR A 173 -0.36 -20.95 -22.48
CA THR A 173 0.11 -19.65 -22.98
C THR A 173 -0.74 -18.47 -22.55
N GLY A 174 -2.03 -18.69 -22.26
CA GLY A 174 -2.97 -17.66 -21.81
C GLY A 174 -3.00 -17.47 -20.29
N LEU A 175 -2.39 -18.38 -19.53
CA LEU A 175 -2.40 -18.36 -18.07
C LEU A 175 -1.49 -17.27 -17.52
N LEU A 176 -2.00 -16.46 -16.59
CA LEU A 176 -1.20 -15.45 -15.90
C LEU A 176 -0.42 -16.09 -14.75
N ARG A 177 0.86 -15.73 -14.68
CA ARG A 177 1.77 -16.10 -13.59
C ARG A 177 1.47 -15.20 -12.39
N MET A 178 1.00 -15.81 -11.30
CA MET A 178 0.59 -15.11 -10.09
C MET A 178 1.76 -14.41 -9.38
N ASP A 179 2.97 -14.94 -9.52
CA ASP A 179 4.22 -14.41 -8.94
C ASP A 179 4.87 -13.31 -9.78
N LYS A 180 4.20 -12.85 -10.84
CA LYS A 180 4.73 -11.93 -11.85
C LYS A 180 3.85 -10.70 -12.00
N THR A 181 4.45 -9.57 -12.35
CA THR A 181 3.73 -8.31 -12.61
C THR A 181 2.96 -8.36 -13.93
N LEU A 182 2.17 -7.32 -14.23
CA LEU A 182 1.52 -7.15 -15.53
C LEU A 182 2.54 -7.20 -16.68
N THR A 183 3.64 -6.47 -16.57
CA THR A 183 4.64 -6.37 -17.64
C THR A 183 5.43 -7.67 -17.83
N GLU A 184 5.74 -8.36 -16.73
CA GLU A 184 6.36 -9.69 -16.80
C GLU A 184 5.41 -10.76 -17.39
N ASN A 185 4.09 -10.58 -17.27
CA ASN A 185 3.08 -11.39 -17.96
C ASN A 185 2.84 -10.95 -19.42
N GLY A 186 3.60 -9.98 -19.93
CA GLY A 186 3.56 -9.55 -21.32
C GLY A 186 2.57 -8.42 -21.64
N TYR A 187 1.93 -7.82 -20.64
CA TYR A 187 1.16 -6.59 -20.87
C TYR A 187 2.07 -5.40 -21.12
N GLN A 188 1.65 -4.51 -22.00
CA GLN A 188 2.30 -3.21 -22.17
C GLN A 188 1.61 -2.18 -21.32
N VAL A 189 2.33 -1.62 -20.35
CA VAL A 189 1.80 -0.64 -19.40
C VAL A 189 2.47 0.71 -19.66
N ASN A 190 1.87 1.52 -20.52
CA ASN A 190 2.28 2.89 -20.81
C ASN A 190 1.06 3.71 -21.30
N LEU A 191 1.21 5.03 -21.38
CA LEU A 191 0.12 5.97 -21.71
C LEU A 191 -0.56 5.75 -23.07
N ARG A 192 0.06 5.01 -23.99
CA ARG A 192 -0.45 4.80 -25.37
C ARG A 192 -0.93 3.37 -25.60
N SER A 193 -0.65 2.45 -24.69
CA SER A 193 -1.09 1.07 -24.79
C SER A 193 -2.55 0.94 -24.32
N PRO A 194 -3.30 -0.04 -24.86
CA PRO A 194 -4.64 -0.33 -24.37
C PRO A 194 -4.57 -0.78 -22.90
N ILE A 195 -5.65 -0.52 -22.16
CA ILE A 195 -5.80 -0.98 -20.78
C ILE A 195 -5.66 -2.52 -20.77
N PRO A 196 -4.77 -3.08 -19.93
CA PRO A 196 -4.70 -4.53 -19.71
C PRO A 196 -6.07 -5.12 -19.36
N VAL A 197 -6.50 -6.13 -20.12
CA VAL A 197 -7.73 -6.87 -19.87
C VAL A 197 -7.38 -8.27 -19.36
N ILE A 198 -7.82 -8.56 -18.14
CA ILE A 198 -7.64 -9.83 -17.47
C ILE A 198 -8.98 -10.56 -17.47
N TRP A 199 -8.96 -11.84 -17.82
CA TRP A 199 -10.12 -12.72 -17.80
C TRP A 199 -10.00 -13.67 -16.63
N ILE A 200 -11.05 -13.79 -15.83
CA ILE A 200 -11.09 -14.76 -14.72
C ILE A 200 -12.11 -15.84 -15.00
N PHE A 201 -11.71 -17.10 -14.83
CA PHE A 201 -12.53 -18.30 -15.08
C PHE A 201 -12.73 -19.08 -13.81
N TYR A 202 -13.97 -19.36 -13.44
CA TYR A 202 -14.27 -20.07 -12.20
C TYR A 202 -13.75 -21.51 -12.25
N ILE A 203 -13.00 -21.92 -11.23
CA ILE A 203 -12.49 -23.28 -11.07
C ILE A 203 -13.54 -24.07 -10.28
N LEU A 204 -14.11 -25.09 -10.91
CA LEU A 204 -15.04 -26.00 -10.25
C LEU A 204 -14.32 -26.75 -9.12
N PRO A 205 -14.92 -26.86 -7.92
CA PRO A 205 -14.39 -27.71 -6.86
C PRO A 205 -14.29 -29.17 -7.33
N PRO A 206 -13.27 -29.92 -6.90
CA PRO A 206 -13.20 -31.35 -7.19
C PRO A 206 -14.42 -32.08 -6.57
N GLY A 207 -15.12 -32.88 -7.38
CA GLY A 207 -16.31 -33.63 -6.97
C GLY A 207 -17.66 -32.98 -7.30
N THR A 208 -17.69 -31.93 -8.12
CA THR A 208 -18.94 -31.24 -8.54
C THR A 208 -19.46 -31.73 -9.90
N ILE A 209 -19.03 -32.91 -10.37
CA ILE A 209 -19.52 -33.53 -11.60
C ILE A 209 -20.40 -34.71 -11.17
N ASP A 210 -21.72 -34.50 -11.22
CA ASP A 210 -22.70 -35.59 -11.32
C ASP A 210 -22.89 -35.94 -12.81
#